data_AF-A0A067GSC9-F1
#
_entry.id   AF-A0A067GSC9-F1
#
_cell.length_a   1.000
_cell.length_b   1.000
_cell.length_c   1.000
_cell.angle_alpha   90.00
_cell.angle_beta   90.00
_cell.angle_gamma   90.00
#
_symmetry.space_group_name_H-M   'P 1'
#
loop_
_entity.id
_entity.type
_entity.pdbx_description
1 polymer ?
#
loop_
_entity_poly.entity_id
_entity_poly.type
_entity_poly.pdbx_seq_one_letter_code
_entity_poly.pdbx_strand_id
1 'polypeptide(L)'
;MTFISEMFDTSIDNILSFNPQVPDKDILSVGSRIKVPFKCNCINGQFLANNFSYKIISHDTYAKVAETYYANLTTVDWLRANNIFPDNNIPDVNTTINVVVNCSCGDKKVSKDYGLFLTYPIELGENLSTIANMSGLSPELLQSYNRGSDFSSGLVFIPEKDQSGKYPPLQMSRDGTDFFECASLLLI
;
A
#
# COMPACT_ATOMS: atom_id res chain seq x y z
N MET A 1 5.37 6.97 -15.32
CA MET A 1 5.71 7.00 -13.87
C MET A 1 5.32 8.30 -13.15
N THR A 2 5.38 9.48 -13.80
CA THR A 2 5.14 10.79 -13.15
C THR A 2 3.86 10.87 -12.32
N PHE A 3 2.73 10.41 -12.88
CA PHE A 3 1.45 10.41 -12.16
C PHE A 3 1.48 9.62 -10.84
N ILE A 4 2.16 8.47 -10.81
CA ILE A 4 2.35 7.64 -9.62
C ILE A 4 3.21 8.39 -8.59
N SER A 5 4.31 8.99 -9.06
CA SER A 5 5.24 9.77 -8.22
C SER A 5 4.55 10.94 -7.52
N GLU A 6 3.70 11.69 -8.24
CA GLU A 6 2.91 12.80 -7.69
C GLU A 6 1.84 12.32 -6.71
N MET A 7 1.14 11.23 -7.04
CA MET A 7 0.05 10.68 -6.23
C MET A 7 0.51 10.13 -4.88
N PHE A 8 1.69 9.50 -4.85
CA PHE A 8 2.24 8.87 -3.64
C PHE A 8 3.36 9.66 -2.97
N ASP A 9 3.61 10.91 -3.41
CA ASP A 9 4.62 11.81 -2.86
C ASP A 9 5.99 11.14 -2.67
N THR A 10 6.47 10.49 -3.73
CA THR A 10 7.79 9.82 -3.74
C THR A 10 8.48 10.04 -5.08
N SER A 11 9.82 10.07 -5.09
CA SER A 11 10.58 10.26 -6.33
C SER A 11 10.49 9.03 -7.25
N ILE A 12 10.58 9.27 -8.56
CA ILE A 12 10.66 8.21 -9.57
C ILE A 12 11.84 7.26 -9.29
N ASP A 13 13.00 7.80 -8.92
CA ASP A 13 14.19 6.99 -8.61
C ASP A 13 13.95 6.05 -7.42
N ASN A 14 13.22 6.51 -6.39
CA ASN A 14 12.86 5.68 -5.25
C ASN A 14 11.91 4.55 -5.67
N ILE A 15 10.92 4.84 -6.52
CA ILE A 15 10.04 3.80 -7.10
C ILE A 15 10.87 2.78 -7.89
N LEU A 16 11.73 3.23 -8.81
CA LEU A 16 12.53 2.34 -9.64
C LEU A 16 13.49 1.46 -8.82
N SER A 17 13.96 1.96 -7.67
CA SER A 17 14.83 1.18 -6.77
C SER A 17 14.19 -0.11 -6.24
N PHE A 18 12.86 -0.19 -6.22
CA PHE A 18 12.09 -1.39 -5.83
C PHE A 18 11.51 -2.16 -7.02
N ASN A 19 11.72 -1.69 -8.25
CA ASN A 19 11.14 -2.27 -9.47
C ASN A 19 12.21 -2.52 -10.54
N PRO A 20 13.21 -3.40 -10.28
CA PRO A 20 14.28 -3.67 -11.25
C PRO A 20 13.79 -4.30 -12.56
N GLN A 21 12.57 -4.84 -12.57
CA GLN A 21 11.91 -5.35 -13.78
C GLN A 21 11.43 -4.26 -14.73
N VAL A 22 11.38 -2.99 -14.30
CA VAL A 22 10.96 -1.86 -15.14
C VAL A 22 12.22 -1.25 -15.78
N PRO A 23 12.43 -1.46 -17.10
CA PRO A 23 13.68 -1.06 -17.76
C PRO A 23 13.78 0.45 -18.01
N ASP A 24 12.64 1.14 -18.08
CA ASP A 24 12.54 2.56 -18.37
C ASP A 24 11.33 3.17 -17.64
N LYS A 25 11.51 4.36 -17.02
CA LYS A 25 10.46 5.13 -16.35
C LYS A 25 9.30 5.53 -17.27
N ASP A 26 9.58 5.60 -18.57
CA ASP A 26 8.64 6.03 -19.61
C ASP A 26 7.90 4.83 -20.24
N ILE A 27 8.32 3.60 -19.94
CA ILE A 27 7.73 2.37 -20.49
C ILE A 27 7.14 1.53 -19.34
N LEU A 28 5.86 1.78 -19.05
CA LEU A 28 5.05 0.94 -18.17
C LEU A 28 4.04 0.16 -19.02
N SER A 29 4.19 -1.17 -19.06
CA SER A 29 3.24 -2.04 -19.75
C SER A 29 1.94 -2.13 -18.96
N VAL A 30 0.80 -2.12 -19.66
CA VAL A 30 -0.52 -2.32 -19.04
C VAL A 30 -0.53 -3.66 -18.31
N GLY A 31 -1.03 -3.66 -17.07
CA GLY A 31 -1.05 -4.83 -16.19
C GLY A 31 0.25 -5.10 -15.43
N SER A 32 1.28 -4.26 -15.57
CA SER A 32 2.46 -4.35 -14.71
C SER A 32 2.13 -3.89 -13.31
N ARG A 33 2.48 -4.69 -12.30
CA ARG A 33 2.38 -4.28 -10.91
C ARG A 33 3.65 -3.57 -10.45
N ILE A 34 3.51 -2.44 -9.77
CA ILE A 34 4.59 -1.55 -9.35
C ILE A 34 4.60 -1.41 -7.83
N LYS A 35 5.77 -1.62 -7.23
CA LYS A 35 6.00 -1.39 -5.80
C LYS A 35 6.31 0.08 -5.56
N VAL A 36 5.50 0.78 -4.77
CA VAL A 36 5.67 2.20 -4.48
C VAL A 36 6.06 2.40 -3.01
N PRO A 37 7.28 2.86 -2.70
CA PRO A 37 7.69 3.08 -1.32
C PRO A 37 7.04 4.30 -0.71
N PHE A 38 6.67 4.20 0.57
CA PHE A 38 6.10 5.29 1.33
C PHE A 38 6.37 5.12 2.83
N LYS A 39 6.06 6.18 3.59
CA LYS A 39 6.13 6.14 5.05
C LYS A 39 4.81 5.66 5.63
N CYS A 40 4.87 4.56 6.38
CA CYS A 40 3.76 4.02 7.14
C CYS A 40 3.72 4.69 8.53
N ASN A 41 2.65 5.42 8.82
CA ASN A 41 2.53 6.20 10.05
C ASN A 41 1.50 5.59 11.00
N CYS A 42 1.65 5.85 12.29
CA CYS A 42 0.60 5.55 13.26
C CYS A 42 -0.42 6.68 13.29
N ILE A 43 -1.64 6.43 12.83
CA ILE A 43 -2.73 7.41 12.86
C ILE A 43 -3.49 7.26 14.18
N ASN A 44 -3.43 8.30 15.01
CA ASN A 44 -4.14 8.41 16.30
C ASN A 44 -3.92 7.24 17.28
N GLY A 45 -2.82 6.49 17.18
CA GLY A 45 -2.56 5.33 18.05
C GLY A 45 -3.44 4.12 17.75
N GLN A 46 -4.23 4.14 16.67
CA GLN A 46 -5.26 3.12 16.40
C GLN A 46 -4.87 2.17 15.28
N PHE A 47 -4.37 2.71 14.16
CA PHE A 47 -4.02 1.90 13.00
C PHE A 47 -2.82 2.50 12.26
N LEU A 48 -2.16 1.63 11.49
CA LEU A 48 -1.02 1.98 10.66
C LEU A 48 -1.53 2.30 9.25
N ALA A 49 -1.28 3.53 8.81
CA ALA A 49 -1.67 4.00 7.49
C ALA A 49 -0.84 5.21 7.06
N ASN A 50 -0.98 5.61 5.81
CA ASN A 50 -0.59 6.94 5.36
C ASN A 50 -1.78 7.67 4.75
N ASN A 51 -1.80 8.99 4.89
CA ASN A 51 -2.79 9.84 4.25
C ASN A 51 -2.13 10.61 3.09
N PHE A 52 -2.47 10.24 1.87
CA PHE A 52 -2.00 10.90 0.66
C PHE A 52 -2.92 12.05 0.27
N SER A 53 -2.34 13.14 -0.23
CA SER A 53 -3.09 14.28 -0.75
C SER A 53 -3.28 14.12 -2.26
N TYR A 54 -4.50 13.77 -2.68
CA TYR A 54 -4.81 13.62 -4.11
C TYR A 54 -5.51 14.85 -4.66
N LYS A 55 -4.95 15.46 -5.69
CA LYS A 55 -5.58 16.57 -6.41
C LYS A 55 -6.60 16.02 -7.40
N ILE A 56 -7.86 16.42 -7.22
CA ILE A 56 -8.97 16.01 -8.09
C ILE A 56 -8.72 16.46 -9.53
N ILE A 57 -8.92 15.53 -10.46
CA ILE A 57 -9.02 15.79 -11.89
C ILE A 57 -10.51 15.96 -12.23
N SER A 58 -10.81 16.81 -13.21
CA SER A 58 -12.18 17.05 -13.65
C SER A 58 -12.90 15.71 -13.96
N HIS A 59 -14.11 15.59 -13.43
CA HIS A 59 -14.97 14.39 -13.49
C HIS A 59 -14.47 13.15 -12.72
N ASP A 60 -13.58 13.31 -11.74
CA ASP A 60 -13.28 12.23 -10.82
C ASP A 60 -14.46 11.88 -9.92
N THR A 61 -14.56 10.60 -9.59
CA THR A 61 -15.45 10.04 -8.58
C THR A 61 -14.62 9.27 -7.57
N TYR A 62 -15.14 9.06 -6.36
CA TYR A 62 -14.44 8.22 -5.39
C TYR A 62 -14.18 6.79 -5.90
N ALA A 63 -15.10 6.22 -6.69
CA ALA A 63 -14.88 4.91 -7.32
C ALA A 63 -13.68 4.94 -8.27
N LYS A 64 -13.60 5.94 -9.15
CA LYS A 64 -12.47 6.09 -10.08
C LYS A 64 -11.14 6.29 -9.34
N VAL A 65 -11.14 7.11 -8.29
CA VAL A 65 -9.94 7.31 -7.46
C VAL A 65 -9.53 6.01 -6.77
N ALA A 66 -10.45 5.32 -6.09
CA ALA A 66 -10.14 4.11 -5.34
C ALA A 66 -9.75 2.93 -6.24
N GLU A 67 -10.57 2.64 -7.24
CA GLU A 67 -10.49 1.40 -8.03
C GLU A 67 -9.51 1.53 -9.20
N THR A 68 -9.37 2.72 -9.78
CA THR A 68 -8.51 2.94 -10.95
C THR A 68 -7.17 3.57 -10.58
N TYR A 69 -7.17 4.68 -9.82
CA TYR A 69 -5.92 5.42 -9.56
C TYR A 69 -5.12 4.85 -8.40
N TYR A 70 -5.81 4.41 -7.35
CA TYR A 70 -5.20 3.76 -6.18
C TYR A 70 -5.28 2.23 -6.23
N ALA A 71 -5.69 1.63 -7.35
CA ALA A 71 -5.66 0.19 -7.59
C ALA A 71 -6.25 -0.65 -6.43
N ASN A 72 -7.37 -0.21 -5.84
CA ASN A 72 -8.03 -0.84 -4.68
C ASN A 72 -7.24 -0.82 -3.36
N LEU A 73 -6.19 0.00 -3.24
CA LEU A 73 -5.48 0.25 -1.97
C LEU A 73 -6.30 1.03 -0.94
N THR A 74 -7.39 1.65 -1.38
CA THR A 74 -8.42 2.30 -0.57
C THR A 74 -9.79 1.89 -1.07
N THR A 75 -10.84 2.18 -0.31
CA THR A 75 -12.23 1.97 -0.73
C THR A 75 -12.98 3.28 -0.83
N VAL A 76 -14.11 3.26 -1.55
CA VAL A 76 -15.05 4.39 -1.61
C VAL A 76 -15.52 4.78 -0.21
N ASP A 77 -15.80 3.80 0.66
CA ASP A 77 -16.23 4.08 2.03
C ASP A 77 -15.14 4.77 2.86
N TRP A 78 -13.87 4.37 2.68
CA TRP A 78 -12.74 5.06 3.30
C TRP A 78 -12.58 6.49 2.79
N LEU A 79 -12.72 6.70 1.48
CA LEU A 79 -12.68 8.04 0.91
C LEU A 79 -13.82 8.91 1.46
N ARG A 80 -15.05 8.38 1.53
CA ARG A 80 -16.21 9.10 2.07
C ARG A 80 -16.04 9.43 3.56
N ALA A 81 -15.49 8.51 4.34
CA ALA A 81 -15.28 8.72 5.77
C ALA A 81 -14.19 9.76 6.10
N ASN A 82 -13.23 9.97 5.20
CA ASN A 82 -12.08 10.85 5.42
C ASN A 82 -12.14 12.18 4.66
N ASN A 83 -13.25 12.45 3.97
CA ASN A 83 -13.45 13.65 3.17
C ASN A 83 -14.83 14.26 3.41
N ILE A 84 -14.92 15.58 3.19
CA ILE A 84 -16.16 16.35 3.42
C ILE A 84 -17.07 16.41 2.19
N PHE A 85 -16.61 15.92 1.04
CA PHE A 85 -17.32 16.04 -0.22
C PHE A 85 -18.26 14.85 -0.43
N PRO A 86 -19.51 15.07 -0.87
CA PRO A 86 -20.39 13.97 -1.22
C PRO A 86 -19.97 13.33 -2.55
N ASP A 87 -20.22 12.03 -2.70
CA ASP A 87 -19.82 11.21 -3.86
C ASP A 87 -20.24 11.80 -5.22
N ASN A 88 -21.39 12.47 -5.27
CA ASN A 88 -21.99 13.02 -6.49
C ASN A 88 -21.58 14.46 -6.79
N ASN A 89 -20.80 15.11 -5.91
CA ASN A 89 -20.42 16.51 -6.05
C ASN A 89 -19.08 16.80 -5.37
N ILE A 90 -18.02 16.18 -5.90
CA ILE A 90 -16.64 16.55 -5.59
C ILE A 90 -16.28 17.75 -6.48
N PRO A 91 -15.92 18.92 -5.93
CA PRO A 91 -15.58 20.07 -6.75
C PRO A 91 -14.35 19.77 -7.61
N ASP A 92 -14.37 20.22 -8.86
CA ASP A 92 -13.41 19.90 -9.91
C ASP A 92 -12.30 20.96 -10.09
N VAL A 93 -12.29 22.01 -9.26
CA VAL A 93 -11.31 23.10 -9.32
C VAL A 93 -10.60 23.27 -7.97
N ASN A 94 -9.26 23.16 -7.98
CA ASN A 94 -8.39 23.34 -6.82
C ASN A 94 -8.78 22.49 -5.59
N THR A 95 -9.37 21.33 -5.83
CA THR A 95 -9.78 20.40 -4.77
C THR A 95 -8.71 19.36 -4.54
N THR A 96 -8.40 19.13 -3.27
CA THR A 96 -7.58 18.01 -2.81
C THR A 96 -8.40 17.17 -1.84
N ILE A 97 -8.31 15.86 -1.97
CA ILE A 97 -8.93 14.90 -1.06
C ILE A 97 -7.86 14.10 -0.31
N ASN A 98 -8.22 13.63 0.88
CA ASN A 98 -7.45 12.71 1.69
C ASN A 98 -7.66 11.28 1.17
N VAL A 99 -6.57 10.57 0.87
CA VAL A 99 -6.61 9.17 0.50
C VAL A 99 -5.81 8.36 1.52
N VAL A 100 -6.53 7.68 2.40
CA VAL A 100 -5.93 6.88 3.47
C VAL A 100 -5.69 5.46 2.97
N VAL A 101 -4.45 4.99 3.07
CA VAL A 101 -4.06 3.63 2.69
C VAL A 101 -3.40 2.96 3.90
N ASN A 102 -3.92 1.78 4.26
CA ASN A 102 -3.41 1.00 5.38
C ASN A 102 -2.05 0.39 5.07
N CYS A 103 -1.28 0.10 6.11
CA CYS A 103 0.05 -0.48 6.00
C CYS A 103 0.39 -1.32 7.23
N SER A 104 1.51 -2.03 7.17
CA SER A 104 1.99 -2.85 8.29
C SER A 104 3.46 -2.60 8.54
N CYS A 105 3.83 -2.55 9.82
CA CYS A 105 5.21 -2.51 10.28
C CYS A 105 5.66 -3.85 10.87
N GLY A 106 4.87 -4.91 10.68
CA GLY A 106 5.12 -6.25 11.23
C GLY A 106 4.53 -6.47 12.63
N ASP A 107 4.68 -7.70 13.10
CA ASP A 107 4.19 -8.17 14.41
C ASP A 107 5.24 -9.08 15.03
N LYS A 108 5.85 -8.61 16.13
CA LYS A 108 6.88 -9.35 16.89
C LYS A 108 6.38 -10.70 17.43
N LYS A 109 5.07 -10.89 17.55
CA LYS A 109 4.44 -12.16 17.97
C LYS A 109 4.39 -13.17 16.82
N VAL A 110 4.52 -12.73 15.57
CA VAL A 110 4.62 -13.58 14.39
C VAL A 110 6.10 -13.86 14.08
N SER A 111 6.88 -12.82 13.83
CA SER A 111 8.34 -12.93 13.62
C SER A 111 9.02 -11.57 13.75
N LYS A 112 10.29 -11.59 14.15
CA LYS A 112 11.17 -10.40 14.20
C LYS A 112 12.00 -10.23 12.92
N ASP A 113 11.89 -11.14 11.97
CA ASP A 113 12.70 -11.16 10.75
C ASP A 113 12.14 -10.26 9.65
N TYR A 114 10.92 -9.73 9.84
CA TYR A 114 10.20 -8.96 8.83
C TYR A 114 9.72 -7.62 9.39
N GLY A 115 10.24 -6.52 8.84
CA GLY A 115 9.91 -5.14 9.19
C GLY A 115 9.57 -4.24 7.99
N LEU A 116 9.57 -4.78 6.78
CA LEU A 116 9.12 -4.12 5.56
C LEU A 116 7.99 -4.96 4.95
N PHE A 117 6.85 -4.31 4.69
CA PHE A 117 5.66 -4.98 4.17
C PHE A 117 5.11 -4.27 2.94
N LEU A 118 4.61 -5.08 2.01
CA LEU A 118 3.79 -4.66 0.88
C LEU A 118 2.32 -4.68 1.28
N THR A 119 1.63 -3.58 1.04
CA THR A 119 0.17 -3.51 1.05
C THR A 119 -0.32 -4.01 -0.29
N TYR A 120 -0.97 -5.17 -0.27
CA TYR A 120 -1.32 -5.94 -1.45
C TYR A 120 -2.84 -6.03 -1.59
N PRO A 121 -3.45 -5.36 -2.59
CA PRO A 121 -4.84 -5.57 -2.94
C PRO A 121 -4.98 -6.91 -3.67
N ILE A 122 -5.83 -7.80 -3.14
CA ILE A 122 -6.08 -9.10 -3.74
C ILE A 122 -6.92 -8.92 -5.01
N GLU A 123 -6.42 -9.43 -6.14
CA GLU A 123 -7.13 -9.43 -7.40
C GLU A 123 -8.03 -10.66 -7.57
N LEU A 124 -9.00 -10.53 -8.47
CA LEU A 124 -9.95 -11.61 -8.76
C LEU A 124 -9.23 -12.87 -9.25
N GLY A 125 -9.45 -13.99 -8.55
CA GLY A 125 -8.86 -15.30 -8.88
C GLY A 125 -7.59 -15.61 -8.09
N GLU A 126 -7.06 -14.66 -7.32
CA GLU A 126 -5.98 -14.93 -6.37
C GLU A 126 -6.51 -15.60 -5.09
N ASN A 127 -5.61 -16.29 -4.39
CA ASN A 127 -5.86 -16.87 -3.09
C ASN A 127 -4.54 -17.00 -2.32
N LEU A 128 -4.60 -17.46 -1.06
CA LEU A 128 -3.44 -17.64 -0.21
C LEU A 128 -2.32 -18.46 -0.89
N SER A 129 -2.67 -19.54 -1.61
CA SER A 129 -1.67 -20.39 -2.25
C SER A 129 -0.99 -19.70 -3.42
N THR A 130 -1.72 -18.96 -4.27
CA THR A 130 -1.12 -18.26 -5.41
C THR A 130 -0.24 -17.11 -4.94
N ILE A 131 -0.67 -16.38 -3.92
CA ILE A 131 0.09 -15.26 -3.33
C ILE A 131 1.35 -15.78 -2.60
N ALA A 132 1.25 -16.89 -1.86
CA ALA A 132 2.40 -17.56 -1.25
C ALA A 132 3.45 -17.98 -2.29
N ASN A 133 3.00 -18.63 -3.37
CA ASN A 133 3.89 -19.04 -4.45
C ASN A 133 4.58 -17.86 -5.14
N MET A 134 3.85 -16.76 -5.38
CA MET A 134 4.39 -15.55 -6.00
C MET A 134 5.41 -14.84 -5.10
N SER A 135 5.13 -14.76 -3.80
CA SER A 135 6.02 -14.11 -2.82
C SER A 135 7.22 -14.97 -2.43
N GLY A 136 7.14 -16.30 -2.64
CA GLY A 136 8.13 -17.26 -2.16
C GLY A 136 8.10 -17.44 -0.64
N LEU A 137 7.00 -17.05 0.02
CA LEU A 137 6.78 -17.19 1.46
C LEU A 137 5.81 -18.33 1.75
N SER A 138 5.84 -18.89 2.96
CA SER A 138 4.92 -19.96 3.30
C SER A 138 3.48 -19.42 3.50
N PRO A 139 2.45 -20.18 3.11
CA PRO A 139 1.05 -19.84 3.39
C PRO A 139 0.78 -19.55 4.87
N GLU A 140 1.40 -20.32 5.77
CA GLU A 140 1.20 -20.19 7.22
C GLU A 140 1.75 -18.87 7.76
N LEU A 141 2.89 -18.41 7.23
CA LEU A 141 3.47 -17.12 7.58
C LEU A 141 2.57 -15.97 7.11
N LEU A 142 2.11 -16.03 5.86
CA LEU A 142 1.20 -15.01 5.31
C LEU A 142 -0.12 -14.95 6.09
N GLN A 143 -0.71 -16.11 6.40
CA GLN A 143 -1.94 -16.17 7.21
C GLN A 143 -1.73 -15.61 8.63
N SER A 144 -0.54 -15.83 9.22
CA SER A 144 -0.21 -15.34 10.55
C SER A 144 -0.11 -13.82 10.65
N TYR A 145 0.32 -13.15 9.58
CA TYR A 145 0.30 -11.68 9.49
C TYR A 145 -1.09 -11.12 9.14
N ASN A 146 -1.92 -11.91 8.44
CA ASN A 146 -3.22 -11.48 7.93
C ASN A 146 -4.37 -12.21 8.63
N ARG A 147 -4.35 -12.21 9.97
CA ARG A 147 -5.37 -12.88 10.79
C ARG A 147 -6.75 -12.28 10.49
N GLY A 148 -7.66 -13.10 9.97
CA GLY A 148 -9.01 -12.69 9.61
C GLY A 148 -9.24 -12.45 8.12
N SER A 149 -8.16 -12.42 7.31
CA SER A 149 -8.31 -12.50 5.85
C SER A 149 -8.53 -13.95 5.43
N ASP A 150 -9.49 -14.15 4.53
CA ASP A 150 -9.73 -15.40 3.80
C ASP A 150 -8.95 -15.46 2.47
N PHE A 151 -8.15 -14.42 2.18
CA PHE A 151 -7.40 -14.22 0.95
C PHE A 151 -8.27 -14.24 -0.33
N SER A 152 -9.56 -13.85 -0.25
CA SER A 152 -10.45 -13.78 -1.42
C SER A 152 -10.62 -12.36 -1.98
N SER A 153 -10.45 -11.35 -1.14
CA SER A 153 -10.60 -9.93 -1.48
C SER A 153 -9.99 -9.02 -0.41
N GLY A 154 -9.92 -7.72 -0.70
CA GLY A 154 -9.41 -6.71 0.23
C GLY A 154 -7.89 -6.64 0.25
N LEU A 155 -7.33 -6.14 1.35
CA LEU A 155 -5.89 -5.92 1.51
C LEU A 155 -5.26 -7.02 2.37
N VAL A 156 -4.06 -7.45 1.97
CA VAL A 156 -3.16 -8.25 2.80
C VAL A 156 -1.77 -7.61 2.85
N PHE A 157 -1.03 -7.94 3.90
CA PHE A 157 0.31 -7.45 4.15
C PHE A 157 1.32 -8.58 3.95
N ILE A 158 2.24 -8.39 3.01
CA ILE A 158 3.21 -9.40 2.60
C ILE A 158 4.61 -8.90 2.96
N PRO A 159 5.41 -9.66 3.72
CA PRO A 159 6.82 -9.33 3.95
C PRO A 159 7.59 -9.13 2.66
N GLU A 160 8.41 -8.08 2.59
CA GLU A 160 9.17 -7.73 1.39
C GLU A 160 10.66 -7.55 1.65
N LYS A 161 11.42 -7.73 0.57
CA LYS A 161 12.85 -7.48 0.55
C LYS A 161 13.12 -6.01 0.27
N ASP A 162 14.18 -5.47 0.85
CA ASP A 162 14.73 -4.19 0.47
C ASP A 162 15.45 -4.26 -0.88
N GLN A 163 16.02 -3.14 -1.32
CA GLN A 163 16.77 -3.04 -2.58
C GLN A 163 18.03 -3.93 -2.62
N SER A 164 18.50 -4.42 -1.47
CA SER A 164 19.61 -5.38 -1.39
C SER A 164 19.17 -6.84 -1.55
N GLY A 165 17.86 -7.09 -1.68
CA GLY A 165 17.29 -8.42 -1.81
C GLY A 165 17.16 -9.17 -0.48
N LYS A 166 17.21 -8.46 0.66
CA LYS A 166 17.09 -9.06 2.00
C LYS A 166 15.83 -8.58 2.70
N TYR A 167 15.24 -9.43 3.54
CA TYR A 167 14.15 -9.02 4.42
C TYR A 167 14.71 -8.12 5.53
N PRO A 168 14.27 -6.86 5.64
CA PRO A 168 14.65 -6.01 6.75
C PRO A 168 14.04 -6.56 8.04
N PRO A 169 14.79 -6.66 9.14
CA PRO A 169 14.24 -7.12 10.41
C PRO A 169 13.28 -6.09 11.00
N LEU A 170 12.37 -6.56 11.85
CA LEU A 170 11.43 -5.74 12.59
C LEU A 170 12.17 -4.70 13.43
N GLN A 171 11.87 -3.42 13.21
CA GLN A 171 12.38 -2.34 14.04
C GLN A 171 11.59 -2.30 15.35
N MET A 172 12.28 -2.39 16.48
CA MET A 172 11.64 -2.26 17.80
C MET A 172 11.85 -0.84 18.34
N SER A 173 10.78 -0.21 18.84
CA SER A 173 10.88 1.03 19.61
C SER A 173 11.76 0.78 20.85
N ARG A 174 12.68 1.72 21.13
CA ARG A 174 13.49 1.70 22.36
C ARG A 174 12.64 1.93 23.62
N ASP A 175 11.44 2.50 23.46
CA ASP A 175 10.55 2.91 24.56
C ASP A 175 9.40 1.93 24.82
N GLY A 176 9.39 0.76 24.15
CA GLY A 176 8.41 -0.31 24.42
C GLY A 176 6.99 -0.04 23.93
N THR A 177 6.76 1.04 23.18
CA THR A 177 5.49 1.31 22.51
C THR A 177 5.37 0.48 21.22
N ASP A 178 4.24 -0.22 21.06
CA ASP A 178 3.96 -1.14 19.93
C ASP A 178 3.62 -0.40 18.61
N PHE A 179 3.66 0.93 18.59
CA PHE A 179 3.30 1.75 17.44
C PHE A 179 4.49 2.62 17.01
N PHE A 180 5.14 2.21 15.92
CA PHE A 180 6.29 2.88 15.33
C PHE A 180 6.03 3.15 13.85
N GLU A 181 6.48 4.31 13.37
CA GLU A 181 6.45 4.66 11.94
C GLU A 181 7.52 3.86 11.20
N CYS A 182 7.18 3.19 10.10
CA CYS A 182 8.14 2.39 9.33
C CYS A 182 8.11 2.72 7.84
N ALA A 183 9.08 2.21 7.09
CA ALA A 183 8.97 2.16 5.64
C ALA A 183 8.02 1.01 5.24
N SER A 184 7.19 1.23 4.22
CA SER A 184 6.30 0.23 3.65
C SER A 184 6.21 0.42 2.13
N LEU A 185 5.64 -0.55 1.44
CA LEU A 185 5.46 -0.56 0.00
C LEU A 185 3.96 -0.68 -0.32
N LEU A 186 3.51 -0.01 -1.37
CA LEU A 186 2.20 -0.21 -1.98
C LEU A 186 2.35 -1.02 -3.26
N LEU A 187 1.38 -1.86 -3.58
CA LEU A 187 1.28 -2.50 -4.90
C LEU A 187 0.16 -1.84 -5.70
N ILE A 188 0.52 -1.24 -6.84
CA ILE A 188 -0.42 -0.67 -7.81
C ILE A 188 -0.29 -1.32 -9.18
#